data_AF-A0A950WRM4-F1
#
_entry.id   AF-A0A950WRM4-F1
#
_cell.length_a   1.000
_cell.length_b   1.000
_cell.length_c   1.000
_cell.angle_alpha   90.00
_cell.angle_beta   90.00
_cell.angle_gamma   90.00
#
_symmetry.space_group_name_H-M   'P 1'
#
loop_
_entity.id
_entity.type
_entity.pdbx_description
1 polymer ?
#
loop_
_entity_poly.entity_id
_entity_poly.type
_entity_poly.pdbx_seq_one_letter_code
_entity_poly.pdbx_strand_id
1 'polypeptide(L)'
;MKGYNFAYLDEQTKRMIRRALLKAVAIPGHQVPFGSREMPLPYGWGTGGIQVTASVLGANDVLKVIDQGADDTTNAVSIRRFFARTAGVRTTTRTSDATVIQTRHRIPETPLREDQIIICQVPQPEPLSRLEPSRAETRRMHALADYGLMHVKLYEDIARHGHVAISYNYPVMVG
;
A
#
# COMPACT_ATOMS: atom_id res chain seq x y z
N MET A 1 -20.95 -18.99 -4.20
CA MET A 1 -21.50 -17.94 -3.32
C MET A 1 -22.16 -16.88 -4.19
N LYS A 2 -23.50 -16.80 -4.18
CA LYS A 2 -24.26 -15.71 -4.82
C LYS A 2 -24.46 -14.62 -3.77
N GLY A 3 -23.99 -13.39 -4.01
CA GLY A 3 -24.29 -12.27 -3.12
C GLY A 3 -23.38 -11.04 -3.24
N TYR A 4 -22.11 -11.20 -3.63
CA TYR A 4 -21.18 -10.08 -3.82
C TYR A 4 -20.57 -10.12 -5.22
N ASN A 5 -20.18 -8.95 -5.73
CA ASN A 5 -19.31 -8.88 -6.90
C ASN A 5 -17.97 -9.55 -6.62
N PHE A 6 -17.29 -10.03 -7.66
CA PHE A 6 -15.95 -10.60 -7.54
C PHE A 6 -15.04 -9.64 -6.77
N ALA A 7 -14.35 -10.14 -5.74
CA ALA A 7 -13.50 -9.33 -4.86
C ALA A 7 -14.23 -8.15 -4.18
N TYR A 8 -15.53 -8.33 -3.88
CA TYR A 8 -16.41 -7.44 -3.11
C TYR A 8 -16.81 -6.12 -3.78
N LEU A 9 -15.85 -5.34 -4.29
CA LEU A 9 -16.12 -4.03 -4.86
C LEU A 9 -16.97 -4.10 -6.13
N ASP A 10 -17.82 -3.09 -6.32
CA ASP A 10 -18.51 -2.88 -7.59
C ASP A 10 -17.55 -2.43 -8.71
N GLU A 11 -17.98 -2.62 -9.96
CA GLU A 11 -17.16 -2.32 -11.13
C GLU A 11 -16.90 -0.82 -11.31
N GLN A 12 -17.78 0.07 -10.83
CA GLN A 12 -17.54 1.51 -10.90
C GLN A 12 -16.39 1.92 -9.98
N THR A 13 -16.39 1.40 -8.76
CA THR A 13 -15.36 1.63 -7.75
C THR A 13 -14.03 1.06 -8.23
N LYS A 14 -13.99 -0.17 -8.74
CA LYS A 14 -12.78 -0.75 -9.35
C LYS A 14 -12.28 0.09 -10.53
N ARG A 15 -13.17 0.51 -11.44
CA ARG A 15 -12.81 1.34 -12.59
C ARG A 15 -12.18 2.66 -12.16
N MET A 16 -12.68 3.26 -11.08
CA MET A 16 -12.12 4.49 -10.51
C MET A 16 -10.73 4.26 -9.92
N ILE A 17 -10.56 3.21 -9.10
CA ILE A 17 -9.25 2.85 -8.52
C ILE A 17 -8.24 2.54 -9.62
N ARG A 18 -8.62 1.75 -10.63
CA ARG A 18 -7.76 1.44 -11.79
C ARG A 18 -7.27 2.70 -12.51
N ARG A 19 -8.12 3.71 -12.71
CA ARG A 19 -7.70 5.00 -13.28
C ARG A 19 -6.69 5.74 -12.37
N ALA A 20 -6.88 5.68 -11.05
CA ALA A 20 -5.93 6.28 -10.11
C ALA A 20 -4.58 5.54 -10.12
N LEU A 21 -4.59 4.20 -10.17
CA LEU A 21 -3.38 3.37 -10.28
C LEU A 21 -2.60 3.66 -11.56
N LEU A 22 -3.27 3.77 -12.71
CA LEU A 22 -2.61 4.12 -13.97
C LEU A 22 -1.93 5.49 -13.90
N LYS A 23 -2.55 6.48 -13.23
CA LYS A 23 -1.90 7.79 -12.97
C LYS A 23 -0.70 7.65 -12.02
N ALA A 24 -0.82 6.82 -10.99
CA ALA A 24 0.26 6.63 -10.02
C ALA A 24 1.49 5.94 -10.65
N VAL A 25 1.26 5.02 -11.58
CA VAL A 25 2.34 4.41 -12.38
C VAL A 25 2.97 5.44 -13.31
N ALA A 26 2.18 6.30 -13.94
CA ALA A 26 2.67 7.33 -14.85
C ALA A 26 3.37 8.51 -14.14
N ILE A 27 3.20 8.65 -12.82
CA ILE A 27 3.81 9.70 -12.00
C ILE A 27 4.40 9.05 -10.74
N PRO A 28 5.53 8.34 -10.85
CA PRO A 28 6.11 7.59 -9.74
C PRO A 28 6.32 8.45 -8.49
N GLY A 29 5.94 7.91 -7.33
CA GLY A 29 6.05 8.62 -6.05
C GLY A 29 4.98 9.68 -5.77
N HIS A 30 4.15 10.08 -6.75
CA HIS A 30 3.08 11.04 -6.52
C HIS A 30 1.86 10.39 -5.83
N GLN A 31 1.38 11.06 -4.77
CA GLN A 31 0.20 10.63 -3.99
C GLN A 31 -1.11 10.90 -4.75
N VAL A 32 -1.53 9.99 -5.64
CA VAL A 32 -2.79 10.12 -6.38
C VAL A 32 -4.01 9.91 -5.47
N PRO A 33 -4.89 10.90 -5.29
CA PRO A 33 -6.11 10.74 -4.50
C PRO A 33 -7.11 9.83 -5.24
N PHE A 34 -7.81 8.98 -4.49
CA PHE A 34 -8.94 8.20 -4.99
C PHE A 34 -10.08 8.14 -3.96
N GLY A 35 -11.31 7.99 -4.44
CA GLY A 35 -12.50 7.97 -3.57
C GLY A 35 -12.67 6.63 -2.88
N SER A 36 -12.11 6.48 -1.67
CA SER A 36 -12.26 5.28 -0.85
C SER A 36 -13.74 4.96 -0.58
N ARG A 37 -14.06 3.67 -0.51
CA ARG A 37 -15.36 3.18 -0.02
C ARG A 37 -15.21 2.58 1.37
N GLU A 38 -16.33 2.49 2.07
CA GLU A 38 -16.40 1.69 3.29
C GLU A 38 -16.12 0.23 2.96
N MET A 39 -15.35 -0.41 3.83
CA MET A 39 -14.96 -1.81 3.72
C MET A 39 -15.44 -2.53 4.98
N PRO A 40 -15.64 -3.87 4.93
CA PRO A 40 -16.05 -4.66 6.10
C PRO A 40 -14.89 -4.87 7.10
N LEU A 41 -14.01 -3.87 7.25
CA LEU A 41 -12.87 -3.77 8.14
C LEU A 41 -12.73 -2.29 8.56
N PRO A 42 -12.40 -2.00 9.84
CA PRO A 42 -12.26 -0.62 10.29
C PRO A 42 -11.16 0.14 9.53
N TYR A 43 -11.31 1.46 9.39
CA TYR A 43 -10.23 2.31 8.92
C TYR A 43 -8.97 2.12 9.79
N GLY A 44 -7.79 2.16 9.16
CA GLY A 44 -6.51 1.84 9.80
C GLY A 44 -6.10 0.37 9.74
N TRP A 45 -7.03 -0.54 9.38
CA TRP A 45 -6.74 -1.97 9.17
C TRP A 45 -6.38 -2.30 7.71
N GLY A 46 -5.83 -1.32 7.00
CA GLY A 46 -5.32 -1.51 5.63
C GLY A 46 -6.38 -1.55 4.53
N THR A 47 -7.51 -0.86 4.74
CA THR A 47 -8.62 -0.77 3.78
C THR A 47 -8.20 -0.24 2.40
N GLY A 48 -7.22 0.66 2.33
CA GLY A 48 -6.63 1.12 1.06
C GLY A 48 -5.97 -0.02 0.28
N GLY A 49 -5.13 -0.82 0.94
CA GLY A 49 -4.50 -1.98 0.32
C GLY A 49 -5.52 -3.02 -0.16
N ILE A 50 -6.58 -3.26 0.61
CA ILE A 50 -7.65 -4.19 0.22
C ILE A 50 -8.41 -3.68 -1.01
N GLN A 51 -8.69 -2.38 -1.10
CA GLN A 51 -9.35 -1.80 -2.27
C GLN A 51 -8.49 -1.89 -3.53
N VAL A 52 -7.17 -1.68 -3.39
CA VAL A 52 -6.22 -1.85 -4.49
C VAL A 52 -6.17 -3.32 -4.91
N THR A 53 -5.99 -4.26 -3.97
CA THR A 53 -6.00 -5.71 -4.24
C THR A 53 -7.28 -6.12 -4.96
N ALA A 54 -8.45 -5.73 -4.45
CA ALA A 54 -9.75 -6.02 -5.07
C ALA A 54 -9.90 -5.49 -6.50
N SER A 55 -9.15 -4.43 -6.84
CA SER A 55 -9.20 -3.79 -8.16
C SER A 55 -8.23 -4.39 -9.17
N VAL A 56 -7.13 -5.02 -8.71
CA VAL A 56 -6.11 -5.62 -9.59
C VAL A 56 -6.23 -7.14 -9.71
N LEU A 57 -6.81 -7.81 -8.71
CA LEU A 57 -6.95 -9.26 -8.67
C LEU A 57 -7.78 -9.77 -9.86
N GLY A 58 -7.31 -10.84 -10.49
CA GLY A 58 -8.00 -11.67 -11.47
C GLY A 58 -8.33 -13.06 -10.91
N ALA A 59 -9.22 -13.78 -11.59
CA ALA A 59 -9.72 -15.07 -11.11
C ALA A 59 -8.62 -16.17 -11.02
N ASN A 60 -7.55 -16.04 -11.81
CA ASN A 60 -6.46 -17.03 -11.87
C ASN A 60 -5.28 -16.70 -10.94
N ASP A 61 -5.34 -15.55 -10.26
CA ASP A 61 -4.27 -15.12 -9.36
C ASP A 61 -4.08 -16.04 -8.17
N VAL A 62 -2.85 -16.03 -7.64
CA VAL A 62 -2.48 -16.65 -6.39
C VAL A 62 -2.12 -15.54 -5.41
N LEU A 63 -2.97 -15.35 -4.40
CA LEU A 63 -2.82 -14.28 -3.43
C LEU A 63 -1.99 -14.73 -2.21
N LYS A 64 -0.93 -14.00 -1.92
CA LYS A 64 -0.24 -14.03 -0.62
C LYS A 64 -0.59 -12.78 0.19
N VAL A 65 -0.81 -12.93 1.49
CA VAL A 65 -1.08 -11.81 2.38
C VAL A 65 -0.21 -11.96 3.62
N ILE A 66 0.57 -10.92 3.95
CA ILE A 66 1.44 -10.88 5.13
C ILE A 66 1.24 -9.59 5.93
N ASP A 67 1.39 -9.70 7.25
CA ASP A 67 1.48 -8.56 8.18
C ASP A 67 2.69 -8.83 9.09
N GLN A 68 3.54 -7.83 9.30
CA GLN A 68 4.84 -7.98 9.98
C GLN A 68 5.75 -9.07 9.35
N GLY A 69 5.51 -9.43 8.10
CA GLY A 69 6.24 -10.50 7.39
C GLY A 69 5.66 -11.90 7.57
N ALA A 70 4.60 -12.06 8.36
CA ALA A 70 3.99 -13.35 8.66
C ALA A 70 2.58 -13.49 8.07
N ASP A 71 2.27 -14.68 7.54
CA ASP A 71 1.01 -15.02 6.91
C ASP A 71 -0.11 -15.38 7.91
N ASP A 72 0.23 -15.69 9.16
CA ASP A 72 -0.65 -16.23 10.19
C ASP A 72 -1.10 -15.19 11.23
N THR A 73 -0.66 -13.94 11.11
CA THR A 73 -1.18 -12.84 11.90
C THR A 73 -2.69 -12.66 11.70
N THR A 74 -3.39 -12.18 12.73
CA THR A 74 -4.85 -12.00 12.70
C THR A 74 -5.32 -11.18 11.49
N ASN A 75 -4.61 -10.10 11.18
CA ASN A 75 -4.95 -9.23 10.06
C ASN A 75 -4.69 -9.91 8.70
N ALA A 76 -3.52 -10.56 8.52
CA ALA A 76 -3.21 -11.27 7.28
C ALA A 76 -4.19 -12.42 7.00
N VAL A 77 -4.51 -13.21 8.03
CA VAL A 77 -5.50 -14.29 7.96
C VAL A 77 -6.88 -13.74 7.61
N SER A 78 -7.30 -12.64 8.24
CA SER A 78 -8.60 -12.00 8.00
C SER A 78 -8.73 -11.55 6.53
N ILE A 79 -7.74 -10.82 6.02
CA ILE A 79 -7.72 -10.31 4.65
C ILE A 79 -7.64 -11.45 3.63
N ARG A 80 -6.79 -12.45 3.86
CA ARG A 80 -6.69 -13.62 2.97
C ARG A 80 -8.00 -14.40 2.91
N ARG A 81 -8.65 -14.64 4.07
CA ARG A 81 -9.97 -15.29 4.14
C ARG A 81 -11.05 -14.44 3.47
N PHE A 82 -10.98 -13.12 3.59
CA PHE A 82 -11.89 -12.21 2.90
C PHE A 82 -11.84 -12.42 1.38
N PHE A 83 -10.65 -12.39 0.76
CA PHE A 83 -10.51 -12.62 -0.67
C PHE A 83 -10.79 -14.06 -1.11
N ALA A 84 -10.39 -15.05 -0.32
CA ALA A 84 -10.77 -16.44 -0.58
C ALA A 84 -12.31 -16.61 -0.65
N ARG A 85 -13.06 -15.87 0.18
CA ARG A 85 -14.53 -15.90 0.18
C ARG A 85 -15.17 -15.06 -0.92
N THR A 86 -14.65 -13.87 -1.21
CA THR A 86 -15.30 -12.91 -2.12
C THR A 86 -14.81 -13.01 -3.57
N ALA A 87 -13.63 -13.58 -3.79
CA ALA A 87 -13.04 -13.76 -5.11
C ALA A 87 -12.81 -15.23 -5.47
N GLY A 88 -12.75 -16.15 -4.50
CA GLY A 88 -12.50 -17.57 -4.76
C GLY A 88 -11.10 -17.86 -5.33
N VAL A 89 -10.16 -16.91 -5.19
CA VAL A 89 -8.80 -17.06 -5.69
C VAL A 89 -8.00 -18.07 -4.87
N ARG A 90 -6.98 -18.65 -5.51
CA ARG A 90 -6.00 -19.47 -4.80
C ARG A 90 -5.19 -18.58 -3.85
N THR A 91 -4.75 -19.15 -2.74
CA THR A 91 -3.89 -18.43 -1.78
C THR A 91 -2.66 -19.25 -1.45
N THR A 92 -1.57 -18.59 -1.12
CA THR A 92 -0.29 -19.23 -0.79
C THR A 92 0.40 -18.51 0.37
N THR A 93 1.29 -19.22 1.05
CA THR A 93 2.25 -18.66 2.00
C THR A 93 3.67 -18.55 1.40
N ARG A 94 3.88 -19.06 0.17
CA ARG A 94 5.16 -19.02 -0.52
C ARG A 94 5.25 -17.79 -1.43
N THR A 95 6.25 -16.93 -1.20
CA THR A 95 6.48 -15.74 -2.04
C THR A 95 6.68 -16.11 -3.51
N SER A 96 7.39 -17.21 -3.80
CA SER A 96 7.63 -17.71 -5.15
C SER A 96 6.38 -18.14 -5.90
N ASP A 97 5.26 -18.40 -5.22
CA ASP A 97 4.08 -18.97 -5.87
C ASP A 97 2.97 -17.92 -6.04
N ALA A 98 3.15 -16.74 -5.45
CA ALA A 98 2.19 -15.65 -5.52
C ALA A 98 2.29 -14.92 -6.87
N THR A 99 1.16 -14.41 -7.35
CA THR A 99 1.09 -13.40 -8.41
C THR A 99 0.78 -12.01 -7.83
N VAL A 100 0.01 -11.97 -6.74
CA VAL A 100 -0.29 -10.76 -5.98
C VAL A 100 0.09 -10.96 -4.52
N ILE A 101 0.84 -10.01 -3.97
CA ILE A 101 1.28 -10.00 -2.57
C ILE A 101 0.75 -8.74 -1.90
N GLN A 102 -0.17 -8.87 -0.96
CA GLN A 102 -0.58 -7.76 -0.11
C GLN A 102 0.20 -7.81 1.20
N THR A 103 0.86 -6.70 1.55
CA THR A 103 1.76 -6.65 2.71
C THR A 103 1.50 -5.45 3.61
N ARG A 104 1.79 -5.63 4.89
CA ARG A 104 1.95 -4.55 5.87
C ARG A 104 3.33 -4.62 6.52
N HIS A 105 4.05 -3.50 6.42
CA HIS A 105 5.36 -3.22 7.06
C HIS A 105 6.58 -4.04 6.57
N ARG A 106 6.43 -5.03 5.69
CA ARG A 106 7.56 -5.84 5.20
C ARG A 106 7.55 -6.04 3.70
N ILE A 107 8.73 -6.07 3.11
CA ILE A 107 8.97 -6.64 1.79
C ILE A 107 9.50 -8.07 2.04
N PRO A 108 9.06 -9.08 1.27
CA PRO A 108 9.61 -10.43 1.40
C PRO A 108 11.13 -10.46 1.15
N GLU A 109 11.86 -11.29 1.90
CA GLU A 109 13.30 -11.51 1.66
C GLU A 109 13.56 -12.27 0.36
N THR A 110 12.64 -13.16 -0.02
CA THR A 110 12.68 -13.83 -1.31
C THR A 110 12.54 -12.79 -2.43
N PRO A 111 13.49 -12.70 -3.37
CA PRO A 111 13.41 -11.76 -4.48
C PRO A 111 12.09 -11.90 -5.24
N LEU A 112 11.49 -10.76 -5.58
CA LEU A 112 10.27 -10.72 -6.36
C LEU A 112 10.60 -10.98 -7.84
N ARG A 113 9.67 -11.63 -8.53
CA ARG A 113 9.72 -11.80 -9.99
C ARG A 113 9.02 -10.65 -10.70
N GLU A 114 9.34 -10.49 -11.97
CA GLU A 114 8.82 -9.43 -12.84
C GLU A 114 7.29 -9.42 -12.96
N ASP A 115 6.64 -10.59 -12.90
CA ASP A 115 5.19 -10.75 -13.03
C ASP A 115 4.42 -10.51 -11.74
N GLN A 116 5.10 -10.27 -10.61
CA GLN A 116 4.46 -10.14 -9.30
C GLN A 116 4.06 -8.69 -9.00
N ILE A 117 2.87 -8.52 -8.43
CA ILE A 117 2.39 -7.22 -7.92
C ILE A 117 2.47 -7.24 -6.39
N ILE A 118 3.24 -6.32 -5.81
CA ILE A 118 3.26 -6.08 -4.36
C ILE A 118 2.43 -4.84 -4.01
N ILE A 119 1.53 -5.00 -3.03
CA ILE A 119 0.59 -3.98 -2.58
C ILE A 119 0.86 -3.68 -1.11
N CYS A 120 1.43 -2.51 -0.83
CA CYS A 120 1.79 -2.08 0.51
C CYS A 120 0.63 -1.36 1.19
N GLN A 121 0.25 -1.79 2.40
CA GLN A 121 -0.68 -1.06 3.25
C GLN A 121 0.02 0.16 3.86
N VAL A 122 -0.49 1.36 3.52
CA VAL A 122 0.11 2.64 3.93
C VAL A 122 -0.84 3.37 4.88
N PRO A 123 -0.50 3.51 6.18
CA PRO A 123 -1.33 4.24 7.15
C PRO A 123 -1.21 5.76 6.99
N GLN A 124 -0.02 6.26 6.64
CA GLN A 124 0.28 7.66 6.42
C GLN A 124 1.02 7.80 5.08
N PRO A 125 0.36 8.30 4.01
CA PRO A 125 0.98 8.39 2.69
C PRO A 125 1.93 9.59 2.52
N GLU A 126 1.90 10.57 3.44
CA GLU A 126 2.64 11.81 3.29
C GLU A 126 3.94 11.78 4.09
N PRO A 127 5.11 11.73 3.41
CA PRO A 127 6.41 11.69 4.09
C PRO A 127 6.70 12.97 4.87
N LEU A 128 6.12 14.11 4.49
CA LEU A 128 6.31 15.39 5.18
C LEU A 128 5.36 15.59 6.38
N SER A 129 4.45 14.65 6.67
CA SER A 129 3.33 14.91 7.59
C SER A 129 3.73 15.22 9.03
N ARG A 130 4.94 14.82 9.43
CA ARG A 130 5.51 15.12 10.77
C ARG A 130 6.23 16.46 10.82
N LEU A 131 6.55 17.04 9.67
CA LEU A 131 7.28 18.30 9.51
C LEU A 131 6.32 19.44 9.16
N GLU A 132 5.34 19.16 8.31
CA GLU A 132 4.28 20.07 7.91
C GLU A 132 2.92 19.35 8.02
N PRO A 133 2.06 19.72 8.99
CA PRO A 133 0.77 19.07 9.19
C PRO A 133 -0.30 19.45 8.13
N SER A 134 -0.15 20.58 7.44
CA SER A 134 -1.10 21.06 6.44
C SER A 134 -0.96 20.32 5.12
N ARG A 135 -2.03 19.61 4.74
CA ARG A 135 -2.12 18.95 3.43
C ARG A 135 -2.09 19.91 2.24
N ALA A 136 -2.52 21.16 2.44
CA ALA A 136 -2.44 22.16 1.40
C ALA A 136 -0.96 22.54 1.13
N GLU A 137 -0.19 22.71 2.21
CA GLU A 137 1.22 23.05 2.12
C GLU A 137 2.06 21.87 1.61
N THR A 138 1.87 20.65 2.12
CA THR A 138 2.66 19.51 1.60
C THR A 138 2.40 19.25 0.11
N ARG A 139 1.18 19.48 -0.38
CA ARG A 139 0.89 19.43 -1.83
C ARG A 139 1.64 20.50 -2.61
N ARG A 140 1.71 21.74 -2.09
CA ARG A 140 2.49 22.82 -2.70
C ARG A 140 3.98 22.48 -2.72
N MET A 141 4.50 21.93 -1.62
CA MET A 141 5.90 21.49 -1.52
C MET A 141 6.21 20.40 -2.56
N HIS A 142 5.37 19.36 -2.67
CA HIS A 142 5.52 18.35 -3.71
C HIS A 142 5.46 18.93 -5.13
N ALA A 143 4.56 19.90 -5.39
CA ALA A 143 4.43 20.54 -6.70
C ALA A 143 5.67 21.37 -7.09
N LEU A 144 6.40 21.90 -6.10
CA LEU A 144 7.61 22.71 -6.30
C LEU A 144 8.90 21.91 -6.09
N ALA A 145 8.81 20.61 -5.81
CA ALA A 145 9.92 19.77 -5.36
C ALA A 145 10.68 20.36 -4.15
N ASP A 146 9.97 21.06 -3.25
CA ASP A 146 10.54 21.69 -2.06
C ASP A 146 10.65 20.67 -0.91
N TYR A 147 11.76 19.92 -0.89
CA TYR A 147 12.06 18.90 0.12
C TYR A 147 13.13 19.34 1.13
N GLY A 148 13.48 20.63 1.16
CA GLY A 148 14.53 21.17 2.04
C GLY A 148 14.29 20.86 3.52
N LEU A 149 13.03 20.91 3.95
CA LEU A 149 12.63 20.62 5.34
C LEU A 149 13.01 19.19 5.77
N MET A 150 12.93 18.22 4.87
CA MET A 150 13.34 16.84 5.16
C MET A 150 14.88 16.74 5.30
N HIS A 151 15.64 17.43 4.46
CA HIS A 151 17.10 17.45 4.58
C HIS A 151 17.55 18.08 5.90
N VAL A 152 16.93 19.19 6.31
CA VAL A 152 17.19 19.82 7.62
C VAL A 152 16.91 18.82 8.74
N LYS A 153 15.76 18.13 8.70
CA LYS A 153 15.40 17.15 9.73
C LYS A 153 16.42 16.02 9.87
N LEU A 154 16.89 15.46 8.74
CA LEU A 154 17.88 14.38 8.72
C LEU A 154 19.23 14.87 9.27
N TYR A 155 19.63 16.10 8.93
CA TYR A 155 20.86 16.69 9.44
C TYR A 155 20.78 16.96 10.95
N GLU A 156 19.65 17.45 11.44
CA GLU A 156 19.41 17.64 12.88
C GLU A 156 19.54 16.33 13.67
N ASP A 157 19.06 15.20 13.12
CA ASP A 157 19.23 13.89 13.76
C ASP A 157 20.71 13.52 13.87
N ILE A 158 21.46 13.66 12.80
CA ILE A 158 22.91 13.37 12.79
C ILE A 158 23.64 14.27 13.77
N ALA A 159 23.34 15.57 13.79
CA ALA A 159 23.98 16.53 14.69
C ALA A 159 23.70 16.23 16.17
N ARG A 160 22.49 15.76 16.52
CA ARG A 160 22.10 15.46 17.90
C ARG A 160 22.46 14.05 18.37
N HIS A 161 22.45 13.08 17.48
CA HIS A 161 22.51 11.65 17.82
C HIS A 161 23.68 10.90 17.14
N GLY A 162 24.40 11.53 16.22
CA GLY A 162 25.47 10.91 15.43
C GLY A 162 24.98 9.98 14.32
N HIS A 163 23.66 9.84 14.16
CA HIS A 163 23.01 9.01 13.14
C HIS A 163 21.58 9.51 12.87
N VAL A 164 20.97 9.07 11.77
CA VAL A 164 19.56 9.37 11.49
C VAL A 164 18.66 8.57 12.42
N ALA A 165 17.72 9.23 13.11
CA ALA A 165 16.85 8.60 14.11
C ALA A 165 15.64 7.86 13.50
N ILE A 166 15.37 8.06 12.20
CA ILE A 166 14.28 7.41 11.47
C ILE A 166 14.63 5.95 11.19
N SER A 167 13.95 5.02 11.85
CA SER A 167 14.20 3.57 11.74
C SER A 167 13.21 2.81 10.85
N TYR A 168 12.08 3.41 10.48
CA TYR A 168 11.06 2.87 9.57
C TYR A 168 10.31 4.03 8.88
N ASN A 169 9.56 3.73 7.82
CA ASN A 169 8.94 4.74 6.96
C ASN A 169 9.96 5.80 6.50
N TYR A 170 11.18 5.33 6.20
CA TYR A 170 12.26 6.20 5.77
C TYR A 170 11.91 6.83 4.41
N PRO A 171 12.06 8.16 4.24
CA PRO A 171 11.72 8.83 3.00
C PRO A 171 12.65 8.41 1.86
N VAL A 172 12.10 8.16 0.68
CA VAL A 172 12.87 7.83 -0.52
C VAL A 172 12.52 8.79 -1.64
N MET A 173 13.54 9.19 -2.42
CA MET A 173 13.33 9.91 -3.67
C MET A 173 13.00 8.88 -4.76
N VAL A 174 11.88 9.07 -5.42
CA VAL A 174 11.41 8.23 -6.54
C VAL A 174 11.37 9.14 -7.78
N GLY A 175 12.00 8.69 -8.86
CA GLY A 175 12.08 9.42 -10.14
C GLY A 175 11.45 8.61 -11.26
#